data_AF-A0A9E5WV20-F1
#
_entry.id   AF-A0A9E5WV20-F1
#
_cell.length_a   1.000
_cell.length_b   1.000
_cell.length_c   1.000
_cell.angle_alpha   90.00
_cell.angle_beta   90.00
_cell.angle_gamma   90.00
#
_symmetry.space_group_name_H-M   'P 1'
#
loop_
_entity.id
_entity.type
_entity.pdbx_description
1 polymer ?
#
loop_
_entity_poly.entity_id
_entity_poly.type
_entity_poly.pdbx_seq_one_letter_code
_entity_poly.pdbx_strand_id
1 'polypeptide(L)'
;KHSRPLAEYIANTDAVLDAIDLHDVYAVFLSEENVTWNNGLAILNGLYEHIKKRYPGVPVYQWLTAPAGPHAKLRADGWVYDFYGRRRDEFRRKVMEYLATGKPLVMCLNASPDVARFESPGGRTVSEEQLDVCREFNVPVFFYCVDLKWGSPGVWLHSDAPEIVPWRRWTLGAVDRMHATASGTLPLPSSQCSAGRTIEIAGDDANRYKYDEPFATSRFIYDATIRGFWNVQWGGLGEKLIITRRAGQMPAVELVYHFVSEFPIRDIRARLSGQTMGTAPVTLALSVTGNKWPWQQTARGAETTARRDFQLTVSAGEASPVREFWVR
;
A
#
# COMPACT_ATOMS: atom_id res chain seq x y z
N LYS A 1 11.17 28.50 -5.65
CA LYS A 1 9.87 29.16 -5.35
C LYS A 1 9.05 29.13 -6.66
N HIS A 2 8.64 27.93 -7.12
CA HIS A 2 8.25 27.69 -8.53
C HIS A 2 6.83 27.16 -8.74
N SER A 3 5.96 27.20 -7.73
CA SER A 3 4.54 26.93 -7.96
C SER A 3 3.85 28.17 -8.50
N ARG A 4 3.12 28.01 -9.62
CA ARG A 4 2.13 29.00 -10.08
C ARG A 4 1.10 29.24 -8.96
N PRO A 5 0.41 30.40 -8.93
CA PRO A 5 -0.66 30.63 -7.97
C PRO A 5 -1.77 29.57 -8.10
N LEU A 6 -2.36 29.14 -6.98
CA LEU A 6 -3.46 28.16 -6.98
C LEU A 6 -4.62 28.55 -7.93
N ALA A 7 -4.93 29.84 -8.02
CA ALA A 7 -5.98 30.36 -8.90
C ALA A 7 -5.75 30.02 -10.38
N GLU A 8 -4.50 29.97 -10.83
CA GLU A 8 -4.16 29.61 -12.21
C GLU A 8 -4.42 28.12 -12.46
N TYR A 9 -4.05 27.25 -11.52
CA TYR A 9 -4.39 25.83 -11.60
C TYR A 9 -5.89 25.61 -11.62
N ILE A 10 -6.64 26.32 -10.75
CA ILE A 10 -8.10 26.26 -10.72
C ILE A 10 -8.70 26.66 -12.07
N ALA A 11 -8.26 27.77 -12.66
CA ALA A 11 -8.77 28.22 -13.94
C ALA A 11 -8.53 27.20 -15.06
N ASN A 12 -7.34 26.58 -15.09
CA ASN A 12 -7.01 25.55 -16.07
C ASN A 12 -7.83 24.27 -15.84
N THR A 13 -8.01 23.85 -14.59
CA THR A 13 -8.87 22.71 -14.23
C THR A 13 -10.31 22.96 -14.67
N ASP A 14 -10.88 24.12 -14.36
CA ASP A 14 -12.26 24.45 -14.75
C ASP A 14 -12.41 24.46 -16.28
N ALA A 15 -11.45 25.05 -17.00
CA ALA A 15 -11.50 25.07 -18.47
C ALA A 15 -11.52 23.67 -19.09
N VAL A 16 -10.79 22.70 -18.53
CA VAL A 16 -10.80 21.32 -19.00
C VAL A 16 -12.08 20.60 -18.60
N LEU A 17 -12.49 20.70 -17.32
CA LEU A 17 -13.64 19.98 -16.81
C LEU A 17 -14.98 20.50 -17.36
N ASP A 18 -15.08 21.80 -17.64
CA ASP A 18 -16.27 22.38 -18.29
C ASP A 18 -16.36 22.02 -19.78
N ALA A 19 -15.28 21.53 -20.39
CA ALA A 19 -15.22 21.16 -21.82
C ALA A 19 -15.50 19.67 -22.09
N ILE A 20 -15.68 18.85 -21.06
CA ILE A 20 -15.91 17.40 -21.19
C ILE A 20 -17.24 17.00 -20.53
N ASP A 21 -17.84 15.92 -21.02
CA ASP A 21 -19.00 15.33 -20.34
C ASP A 21 -18.51 14.53 -19.12
N LEU A 22 -18.71 15.10 -17.94
CA LEU A 22 -18.30 14.49 -16.68
C LEU A 22 -19.08 13.21 -16.33
N HIS A 23 -20.19 12.92 -17.01
CA HIS A 23 -20.91 11.65 -16.83
C HIS A 23 -20.06 10.45 -17.27
N ASP A 24 -19.20 10.63 -18.27
CA ASP A 24 -18.37 9.57 -18.83
C ASP A 24 -16.99 9.49 -18.16
N VAL A 25 -16.74 10.33 -17.15
CA VAL A 25 -15.47 10.41 -16.44
C VAL A 25 -15.50 9.56 -15.18
N TYR A 26 -14.72 8.47 -15.17
CA TYR A 26 -14.57 7.63 -13.98
C TYR A 26 -13.83 8.34 -12.84
N ALA A 27 -12.74 9.05 -13.16
CA ALA A 27 -11.95 9.83 -12.22
C ALA A 27 -11.10 10.86 -12.96
N VAL A 28 -10.68 11.89 -12.23
CA VAL A 28 -9.66 12.85 -12.68
C VAL A 28 -8.44 12.76 -11.78
N PHE A 29 -7.25 12.95 -12.33
CA PHE A 29 -6.03 13.13 -11.56
C PHE A 29 -5.38 14.46 -11.94
N LEU A 30 -4.88 15.19 -10.94
CA LEU A 30 -4.54 16.61 -11.07
C LEU A 30 -3.31 16.88 -11.95
N SER A 31 -2.36 15.96 -11.93
CA SER A 31 -1.16 15.90 -12.76
C SER A 31 -0.59 14.49 -12.67
N GLU A 32 0.26 14.13 -13.61
CA GLU A 32 1.19 13.00 -13.49
C GLU A 32 2.28 13.34 -12.44
N GLU A 33 2.76 12.31 -11.72
CA GLU A 33 3.87 12.39 -10.76
C GLU A 33 3.81 13.57 -9.76
N ASN A 34 2.69 13.72 -9.06
CA ASN A 34 2.47 14.83 -8.14
C ASN A 34 3.53 14.90 -7.02
N VAL A 35 4.03 16.11 -6.78
CA VAL A 35 4.95 16.40 -5.68
C VAL A 35 4.20 17.02 -4.51
N THR A 36 4.48 16.53 -3.29
CA THR A 36 3.85 17.04 -2.05
C THR A 36 4.71 18.07 -1.31
N TRP A 37 5.97 18.26 -1.73
CA TRP A 37 6.90 19.25 -1.20
C TRP A 37 6.81 20.60 -1.97
N ASN A 38 7.55 21.63 -1.53
CA ASN A 38 7.54 23.00 -2.09
C ASN A 38 6.14 23.55 -2.41
N ASN A 39 5.26 23.56 -1.41
CA ASN A 39 3.86 24.02 -1.50
C ASN A 39 2.93 23.10 -2.33
N GLY A 40 3.43 21.98 -2.87
CA GLY A 40 2.66 21.02 -3.63
C GLY A 40 1.47 20.45 -2.85
N LEU A 41 1.67 20.06 -1.58
CA LEU A 41 0.58 19.57 -0.74
C LEU A 41 -0.58 20.57 -0.61
N ALA A 42 -0.28 21.86 -0.43
CA ALA A 42 -1.30 22.89 -0.29
C ALA A 42 -2.05 23.12 -1.61
N ILE A 43 -1.35 23.09 -2.75
CA ILE A 43 -1.95 23.25 -4.07
C ILE A 43 -2.84 22.05 -4.40
N LEU A 44 -2.34 20.83 -4.24
CA LEU A 44 -3.11 19.60 -4.53
C LEU A 44 -4.35 19.51 -3.66
N ASN A 45 -4.24 19.83 -2.37
CA ASN A 45 -5.41 19.89 -1.49
C ASN A 45 -6.36 21.02 -1.88
N GLY A 46 -5.86 22.21 -2.25
CA GLY A 46 -6.69 23.32 -2.72
C GLY A 46 -7.49 22.98 -3.98
N LEU A 47 -6.85 22.29 -4.94
CA LEU A 47 -7.50 21.80 -6.16
C LEU A 47 -8.52 20.71 -5.86
N TYR A 48 -8.17 19.75 -5.00
CA TYR A 48 -9.12 18.73 -4.55
C TYR A 48 -10.38 19.39 -3.96
N GLU A 49 -10.23 20.33 -3.03
CA GLU A 49 -11.38 21.02 -2.42
C GLU A 49 -12.22 21.80 -3.42
N HIS A 50 -11.57 22.48 -4.36
CA HIS A 50 -12.25 23.21 -5.42
C HIS A 50 -13.09 22.26 -6.29
N ILE A 51 -12.49 21.15 -6.75
CA ILE A 51 -13.20 20.15 -7.56
C ILE A 51 -14.34 19.52 -6.76
N LYS A 52 -14.11 19.11 -5.50
CA LYS A 52 -15.19 18.53 -4.68
C LYS A 52 -16.32 19.51 -4.43
N LYS A 53 -16.05 20.82 -4.43
CA LYS A 53 -17.08 21.85 -4.28
C LYS A 53 -17.85 22.12 -5.58
N ARG A 54 -17.16 22.27 -6.72
CA ARG A 54 -17.76 22.65 -8.01
C ARG A 54 -18.31 21.46 -8.79
N TYR A 55 -17.62 20.33 -8.71
CA TYR A 55 -17.91 19.07 -9.41
C TYR A 55 -18.02 17.90 -8.41
N PRO A 56 -18.99 17.93 -7.47
CA PRO A 56 -19.02 17.02 -6.32
C PRO A 56 -19.05 15.52 -6.68
N GLY A 57 -19.62 15.19 -7.83
CA GLY A 57 -19.71 13.81 -8.33
C GLY A 57 -18.41 13.25 -8.90
N VAL A 58 -17.42 14.09 -9.20
CA VAL A 58 -16.16 13.66 -9.86
C VAL A 58 -15.19 13.11 -8.81
N PRO A 59 -14.72 11.85 -8.93
CA PRO A 59 -13.66 11.33 -8.08
C PRO A 59 -12.30 11.96 -8.42
N VAL A 60 -11.57 12.41 -7.40
CA VAL A 60 -10.25 13.05 -7.58
C VAL A 60 -9.14 12.13 -7.07
N TYR A 61 -8.33 11.62 -7.98
CA TYR A 61 -7.21 10.73 -7.70
C TYR A 61 -5.90 11.53 -7.66
N GLN A 62 -4.94 11.03 -6.89
CA GLN A 62 -3.59 11.60 -6.86
C GLN A 62 -2.62 10.60 -7.49
N TRP A 63 -1.92 11.04 -8.54
CA TRP A 63 -0.85 10.26 -9.15
C TRP A 63 0.46 10.54 -8.43
N LEU A 64 1.06 9.55 -7.80
CA LEU A 64 2.40 9.66 -7.18
C LEU A 64 3.38 8.72 -7.90
N THR A 65 4.67 8.97 -7.76
CA THR A 65 5.73 8.09 -8.27
C THR A 65 6.74 7.77 -7.18
N ALA A 66 7.52 6.70 -7.38
CA ALA A 66 8.59 6.35 -6.48
C ALA A 66 9.63 7.46 -6.33
N PRO A 67 10.15 7.70 -5.11
CA PRO A 67 9.96 6.90 -3.90
C PRO A 67 8.76 7.32 -3.04
N ALA A 68 7.87 8.21 -3.52
CA ALA A 68 6.77 8.72 -2.71
C ALA A 68 5.75 7.61 -2.35
N GLY A 69 5.34 7.60 -1.08
CA GLY A 69 4.22 6.78 -0.61
C GLY A 69 2.94 7.62 -0.46
N PRO A 70 1.81 6.97 -0.14
CA PRO A 70 0.58 7.68 0.20
C PRO A 70 0.84 8.63 1.38
N HIS A 71 0.45 9.89 1.20
CA HIS A 71 0.68 10.93 2.20
C HIS A 71 -0.58 11.15 3.04
N ALA A 72 -0.49 10.95 4.36
CA ALA A 72 -1.66 11.03 5.26
C ALA A 72 -2.44 12.35 5.15
N LYS A 73 -1.76 13.48 4.93
CA LYS A 73 -2.39 14.81 4.81
C LYS A 73 -2.84 15.17 3.38
N LEU A 74 -2.58 14.31 2.39
CA LEU A 74 -2.97 14.56 1.00
C LEU A 74 -4.40 14.06 0.77
N ARG A 75 -5.27 14.95 0.33
CA ARG A 75 -6.68 14.66 0.03
C ARG A 75 -6.78 13.99 -1.33
N ALA A 76 -7.54 12.91 -1.38
CA ALA A 76 -7.70 12.06 -2.54
C ALA A 76 -8.91 11.14 -2.33
N ASP A 77 -9.64 10.84 -3.40
CA ASP A 77 -10.66 9.79 -3.43
C ASP A 77 -10.05 8.44 -3.82
N GLY A 78 -8.91 8.46 -4.52
CA GLY A 78 -8.14 7.28 -4.94
C GLY A 78 -6.69 7.62 -5.32
N TRP A 79 -5.95 6.61 -5.74
CA TRP A 79 -4.53 6.71 -6.08
C TRP A 79 -4.25 6.24 -7.49
N VAL A 80 -3.33 6.92 -8.17
CA VAL A 80 -2.61 6.39 -9.32
C VAL A 80 -1.14 6.27 -8.93
N TYR A 81 -0.49 5.17 -9.32
CA TYR A 81 0.91 4.99 -8.99
C TYR A 81 1.65 4.23 -10.10
N ASP A 82 2.79 4.75 -10.51
CA ASP A 82 3.78 4.00 -11.28
C ASP A 82 4.89 3.49 -10.35
N PHE A 83 5.34 2.26 -10.60
CA PHE A 83 6.45 1.68 -9.83
C PHE A 83 7.29 0.75 -10.70
N TYR A 84 7.75 1.28 -11.82
CA TYR A 84 8.45 0.48 -12.82
C TYR A 84 9.72 -0.17 -12.27
N GLY A 85 10.03 -1.35 -12.77
CA GLY A 85 11.30 -2.01 -12.48
C GLY A 85 11.44 -2.67 -11.13
N ARG A 86 10.37 -2.73 -10.35
CA ARG A 86 10.38 -3.43 -9.08
C ARG A 86 9.88 -4.85 -9.23
N ARG A 87 10.69 -5.78 -8.72
CA ARG A 87 10.39 -7.21 -8.67
C ARG A 87 9.15 -7.46 -7.80
N ARG A 88 8.55 -8.63 -7.98
CA ARG A 88 7.28 -9.03 -7.35
C ARG A 88 7.12 -8.57 -5.90
N ASP A 89 8.06 -8.90 -5.01
CA ASP A 89 7.88 -8.67 -3.57
C ASP A 89 7.89 -7.19 -3.19
N GLU A 90 8.82 -6.40 -3.73
CA GLU A 90 8.87 -4.95 -3.48
C GLU A 90 7.63 -4.25 -4.05
N PHE A 91 7.26 -4.61 -5.27
CA PHE A 91 6.05 -4.06 -5.92
C PHE A 91 4.79 -4.40 -5.13
N ARG A 92 4.67 -5.65 -4.69
CA ARG A 92 3.56 -6.14 -3.86
C ARG A 92 3.43 -5.38 -2.55
N ARG A 93 4.54 -5.09 -1.87
CA ARG A 93 4.52 -4.26 -0.63
C ARG A 93 3.99 -2.87 -0.91
N LYS A 94 4.40 -2.26 -2.01
CA LYS A 94 3.96 -0.93 -2.39
C LYS A 94 2.47 -0.89 -2.73
N VAL A 95 1.96 -1.89 -3.45
CA VAL A 95 0.51 -2.05 -3.69
C VAL A 95 -0.25 -2.17 -2.37
N MET A 96 0.22 -3.01 -1.44
CA MET A 96 -0.39 -3.14 -0.12
C MET A 96 -0.37 -1.83 0.68
N GLU A 97 0.72 -1.06 0.61
CA GLU A 97 0.81 0.25 1.27
C GLU A 97 -0.29 1.22 0.81
N TYR A 98 -0.56 1.29 -0.50
CA TYR A 98 -1.64 2.13 -1.03
C TYR A 98 -3.03 1.59 -0.68
N LEU A 99 -3.24 0.28 -0.81
CA LEU A 99 -4.53 -0.35 -0.50
C LEU A 99 -4.87 -0.24 1.00
N ALA A 100 -3.87 -0.23 1.87
CA ALA A 100 -4.05 -0.01 3.30
C ALA A 100 -4.66 1.36 3.60
N THR A 101 -4.59 2.35 2.71
CA THR A 101 -5.29 3.64 2.92
C THR A 101 -6.82 3.50 2.93
N GLY A 102 -7.35 2.36 2.43
CA GLY A 102 -8.78 2.12 2.26
C GLY A 102 -9.38 2.81 1.04
N LYS A 103 -8.54 3.37 0.16
CA LYS A 103 -8.94 4.04 -1.08
C LYS A 103 -8.60 3.17 -2.30
N PRO A 104 -9.35 3.30 -3.42
CA PRO A 104 -9.00 2.64 -4.68
C PRO A 104 -7.59 3.02 -5.16
N LEU A 105 -6.95 2.08 -5.85
CA LEU A 105 -5.64 2.25 -6.48
C LEU A 105 -5.76 1.84 -7.95
N VAL A 106 -5.07 2.56 -8.83
CA VAL A 106 -4.82 2.19 -10.22
C VAL A 106 -3.32 2.18 -10.43
N MET A 107 -2.79 1.12 -11.04
CA MET A 107 -1.37 0.99 -11.33
C MET A 107 -1.07 1.34 -12.77
N CYS A 108 -0.07 2.18 -12.99
CA CYS A 108 0.54 2.34 -14.30
C CYS A 108 1.69 1.34 -14.44
N LEU A 109 1.62 0.44 -15.43
CA LEU A 109 2.67 -0.54 -15.71
C LEU A 109 3.42 -0.19 -17.00
N ASN A 110 4.73 -0.44 -17.02
CA ASN A 110 5.52 -0.19 -18.22
C ASN A 110 5.21 -1.24 -19.30
N ALA A 111 4.90 -0.77 -20.50
CA ALA A 111 4.68 -1.54 -21.71
C ALA A 111 5.59 -1.09 -22.86
N SER A 112 6.65 -0.37 -22.54
CA SER A 112 7.60 0.18 -23.50
C SER A 112 8.96 -0.51 -23.36
N PRO A 113 9.73 -0.64 -24.45
CA PRO A 113 11.05 -1.24 -24.38
C PRO A 113 11.97 -0.41 -23.47
N ASP A 114 12.51 -1.01 -22.42
CA ASP A 114 13.70 -0.49 -21.73
C ASP A 114 14.52 -1.70 -21.29
N VAL A 115 15.14 -2.31 -22.29
CA VAL A 115 15.41 -3.76 -22.33
C VAL A 115 16.53 -4.18 -21.38
N ALA A 116 17.36 -3.27 -20.87
CA ALA A 116 18.46 -3.62 -19.97
C ALA A 116 18.06 -3.68 -18.48
N ARG A 117 16.93 -3.10 -18.07
CA ARG A 117 16.61 -2.88 -16.64
C ARG A 117 15.58 -3.85 -16.05
N PHE A 118 14.84 -4.59 -16.89
CA PHE A 118 13.57 -5.23 -16.47
C PHE A 118 13.44 -6.73 -16.79
N GLU A 119 14.55 -7.44 -17.06
CA GLU A 119 14.53 -8.88 -17.26
C GLU A 119 14.72 -9.65 -15.93
N SER A 120 13.97 -10.75 -15.77
CA SER A 120 14.12 -11.68 -14.65
C SER A 120 14.98 -12.88 -15.02
N PRO A 121 15.68 -13.51 -14.05
CA PRO A 121 16.14 -14.88 -14.21
C PRO A 121 14.92 -15.79 -14.43
N GLY A 122 14.85 -16.44 -15.60
CA GLY A 122 13.73 -17.31 -15.99
C GLY A 122 12.83 -16.80 -17.11
N GLY A 123 13.18 -15.68 -17.76
CA GLY A 123 12.54 -15.24 -19.01
C GLY A 123 11.20 -14.53 -18.86
N ARG A 124 10.74 -14.26 -17.63
CA ARG A 124 9.62 -13.35 -17.37
C ARG A 124 10.11 -11.89 -17.34
N THR A 125 9.28 -10.95 -17.77
CA THR A 125 9.59 -9.52 -17.59
C THR A 125 9.17 -9.07 -16.19
N VAL A 126 9.81 -8.03 -15.65
CA VAL A 126 9.33 -7.38 -14.42
C VAL A 126 7.88 -6.92 -14.56
N SER A 127 7.48 -6.41 -15.73
CA SER A 127 6.09 -5.99 -15.98
C SER A 127 5.09 -7.14 -15.86
N GLU A 128 5.46 -8.37 -16.22
CA GLU A 128 4.62 -9.56 -15.98
C GLU A 128 4.44 -9.85 -14.50
N GLU A 129 5.50 -9.78 -13.70
CA GLU A 129 5.40 -9.96 -12.25
C GLU A 129 4.51 -8.90 -11.60
N GLN A 130 4.63 -7.64 -12.06
CA GLN A 130 3.82 -6.53 -11.58
C GLN A 130 2.34 -6.69 -11.96
N LEU A 131 2.07 -7.15 -13.18
CA LEU A 131 0.70 -7.46 -13.62
C LEU A 131 0.08 -8.61 -12.80
N ASP A 132 0.85 -9.66 -12.51
CA ASP A 132 0.40 -10.77 -11.67
C ASP A 132 0.04 -10.30 -10.25
N VAL A 133 0.78 -9.32 -9.70
CA VAL A 133 0.45 -8.69 -8.40
C VAL A 133 -0.81 -7.83 -8.52
N CYS A 134 -0.97 -7.03 -9.58
CA CYS A 134 -2.19 -6.23 -9.75
C CYS A 134 -3.43 -7.14 -9.83
N ARG A 135 -3.33 -8.25 -10.56
CA ARG A 135 -4.36 -9.31 -10.59
C ARG A 135 -4.60 -9.90 -9.20
N GLU A 136 -3.54 -10.23 -8.45
CA GLU A 136 -3.65 -10.77 -7.09
C GLU A 136 -4.54 -9.92 -6.19
N PHE A 137 -4.40 -8.59 -6.24
CA PHE A 137 -5.14 -7.65 -5.41
C PHE A 137 -6.41 -7.07 -6.07
N ASN A 138 -6.75 -7.50 -7.28
CA ASN A 138 -7.83 -6.91 -8.09
C ASN A 138 -7.66 -5.40 -8.33
N VAL A 139 -6.43 -4.97 -8.61
CA VAL A 139 -6.09 -3.57 -8.85
C VAL A 139 -6.14 -3.29 -10.35
N PRO A 140 -6.95 -2.31 -10.81
CA PRO A 140 -6.95 -1.87 -12.21
C PRO A 140 -5.58 -1.41 -12.68
N VAL A 141 -5.31 -1.65 -13.96
CA VAL A 141 -4.04 -1.31 -14.61
C VAL A 141 -4.30 -0.49 -15.86
N PHE A 142 -3.46 0.50 -16.11
CA PHE A 142 -3.22 1.02 -17.46
C PHE A 142 -1.73 0.94 -17.77
N PHE A 143 -1.40 1.04 -19.05
CA PHE A 143 -0.05 0.83 -19.53
C PHE A 143 0.58 2.13 -20.03
N TYR A 144 1.84 2.34 -19.63
CA TYR A 144 2.71 3.35 -20.21
C TYR A 144 3.32 2.80 -21.50
N CYS A 145 2.80 3.28 -22.63
CA CYS A 145 3.11 2.83 -23.97
C CYS A 145 3.69 3.99 -24.78
N VAL A 146 5.00 4.02 -25.00
CA VAL A 146 5.68 5.07 -25.75
C VAL A 146 6.78 4.49 -26.62
N ASP A 147 7.00 5.10 -27.78
CA ASP A 147 8.15 4.76 -28.62
C ASP A 147 9.44 5.37 -28.04
N LEU A 148 10.58 4.73 -28.33
CA LEU A 148 11.88 5.14 -27.77
C LEU A 148 12.39 6.47 -28.30
N LYS A 149 11.85 6.97 -29.41
CA LYS A 149 12.38 8.14 -30.11
C LYS A 149 11.61 9.40 -29.78
N TRP A 150 10.29 9.33 -29.67
CA TRP A 150 9.43 10.50 -29.55
C TRP A 150 8.55 10.49 -28.30
N GLY A 151 8.51 9.40 -27.54
CA GLY A 151 7.64 9.31 -26.38
C GLY A 151 6.15 9.21 -26.75
N SER A 152 5.81 8.73 -27.95
CA SER A 152 4.45 8.78 -28.49
C SER A 152 3.73 7.41 -28.41
N PRO A 153 2.54 7.34 -27.79
CA PRO A 153 1.72 6.12 -27.80
C PRO A 153 1.20 5.77 -29.19
N GLY A 154 0.93 6.77 -30.03
CA GLY A 154 0.49 6.55 -31.41
C GLY A 154 1.58 5.87 -32.24
N VAL A 155 2.82 6.34 -32.11
CA VAL A 155 3.97 5.71 -32.79
C VAL A 155 4.21 4.31 -32.24
N TRP A 156 4.17 4.12 -30.91
CA TRP A 156 4.30 2.80 -30.29
C TRP A 156 3.28 1.79 -30.84
N LEU A 157 2.02 2.22 -30.99
CA LEU A 157 0.93 1.35 -31.47
C LEU A 157 1.15 0.89 -32.91
N HIS A 158 1.73 1.74 -33.76
CA HIS A 158 1.90 1.49 -35.20
C HIS A 158 3.33 1.13 -35.63
N SER A 159 4.29 1.07 -34.70
CA SER A 159 5.68 0.80 -35.03
C SER A 159 5.93 -0.67 -35.41
N ASP A 160 6.73 -0.91 -36.45
CA ASP A 160 7.23 -2.25 -36.79
C ASP A 160 8.65 -2.50 -36.25
N ALA A 161 9.14 -1.62 -35.37
CA ALA A 161 10.45 -1.78 -34.75
C ALA A 161 10.51 -3.11 -33.97
N PRO A 162 11.54 -3.95 -34.21
CA PRO A 162 11.63 -5.30 -33.66
C PRO A 162 11.62 -5.33 -32.12
N GLU A 163 12.06 -4.26 -31.48
CA GLU A 163 12.02 -4.09 -30.03
C GLU A 163 10.65 -3.71 -29.49
N ILE A 164 9.78 -3.04 -30.25
CA ILE A 164 8.43 -2.62 -29.80
C ILE A 164 7.41 -3.74 -29.99
N VAL A 165 7.52 -4.49 -31.10
CA VAL A 165 6.54 -5.52 -31.47
C VAL A 165 6.27 -6.55 -30.34
N PRO A 166 7.29 -7.10 -29.65
CA PRO A 166 7.05 -8.04 -28.54
C PRO A 166 6.28 -7.40 -27.37
N TRP A 167 6.63 -6.19 -26.98
CA TRP A 167 5.97 -5.46 -25.89
C TRP A 167 4.52 -5.14 -26.23
N ARG A 168 4.25 -4.70 -27.47
CA ARG A 168 2.89 -4.46 -27.94
C ARG A 168 2.06 -5.73 -27.92
N ARG A 169 2.57 -6.84 -28.46
CA ARG A 169 1.88 -8.14 -28.46
C ARG A 169 1.59 -8.62 -27.03
N TRP A 170 2.57 -8.52 -26.13
CA TRP A 170 2.39 -8.88 -24.74
C TRP A 170 1.30 -8.04 -24.06
N THR A 171 1.34 -6.71 -24.25
CA THR A 171 0.40 -5.76 -23.64
C THR A 171 -1.03 -6.00 -24.11
N LEU A 172 -1.26 -6.13 -25.42
CA LEU A 172 -2.59 -6.41 -25.96
C LEU A 172 -3.11 -7.77 -25.48
N GLY A 173 -2.25 -8.80 -25.48
CA GLY A 173 -2.62 -10.10 -24.91
C GLY A 173 -2.90 -10.03 -23.41
N ALA A 174 -2.23 -9.15 -22.65
CA ALA A 174 -2.52 -8.92 -21.24
C ALA A 174 -3.89 -8.27 -21.03
N VAL A 175 -4.24 -7.28 -21.86
CA VAL A 175 -5.57 -6.65 -21.87
C VAL A 175 -6.67 -7.69 -22.13
N ASP A 176 -6.50 -8.53 -23.15
CA ASP A 176 -7.47 -9.59 -23.48
C ASP A 176 -7.66 -10.57 -22.30
N ARG A 177 -6.56 -10.98 -21.66
CA ARG A 177 -6.63 -11.85 -20.47
C ARG A 177 -7.33 -11.18 -19.30
N MET A 178 -7.12 -9.88 -19.10
CA MET A 178 -7.80 -9.13 -18.03
C MET A 178 -9.30 -9.02 -18.29
N HIS A 179 -9.72 -8.69 -19.52
CA HIS A 179 -11.14 -8.65 -19.90
C HIS A 179 -11.83 -10.02 -19.80
N ALA A 180 -11.11 -11.12 -20.10
CA ALA A 180 -11.63 -12.47 -19.96
C ALA A 180 -11.69 -12.97 -18.50
N THR A 181 -11.11 -12.25 -17.55
CA THR A 181 -11.06 -12.69 -16.15
C THR A 181 -12.38 -12.45 -15.44
N ALA A 182 -12.96 -13.51 -14.89
CA ALA A 182 -14.15 -13.39 -14.04
C ALA A 182 -13.81 -12.63 -12.76
N SER A 183 -14.28 -11.38 -12.65
CA SER A 183 -13.97 -10.48 -11.52
C SER A 183 -14.39 -11.04 -10.16
N GLY A 184 -15.43 -11.88 -10.10
CA GLY A 184 -15.86 -12.57 -8.87
C GLY A 184 -14.85 -13.57 -8.30
N THR A 185 -13.77 -13.89 -9.04
CA THR A 185 -12.65 -14.72 -8.57
C THR A 185 -11.50 -13.92 -7.95
N LEU A 186 -11.61 -12.58 -7.98
CA LEU A 186 -10.62 -11.66 -7.45
C LEU A 186 -11.20 -10.85 -6.26
N PRO A 187 -10.36 -10.35 -5.34
CA PRO A 187 -8.91 -10.58 -5.23
C PRO A 187 -8.59 -12.05 -4.86
N LEU A 188 -7.38 -12.51 -5.20
CA LEU A 188 -6.95 -13.88 -4.91
C LEU A 188 -6.77 -14.09 -3.39
N PRO A 189 -6.97 -15.31 -2.86
CA PRO A 189 -6.79 -15.59 -1.43
C PRO A 189 -5.40 -15.20 -0.88
N SER A 190 -4.35 -15.24 -1.70
CA SER A 190 -3.00 -14.86 -1.30
C SER A 190 -2.87 -13.37 -0.93
N SER A 191 -3.73 -12.50 -1.47
CA SER A 191 -3.76 -11.06 -1.15
C SER A 191 -4.07 -10.77 0.33
N GLN A 192 -4.62 -11.74 1.06
CA GLN A 192 -4.88 -11.63 2.51
C GLN A 192 -3.60 -11.75 3.35
N CYS A 193 -2.50 -12.22 2.77
CA CYS A 193 -1.31 -12.63 3.50
C CYS A 193 -0.05 -11.94 3.01
N SER A 194 0.92 -11.72 3.88
CA SER A 194 2.26 -11.27 3.49
C SER A 194 3.29 -11.64 4.56
N ALA A 195 4.55 -11.86 4.19
CA ALA A 195 5.62 -12.19 5.15
C ALA A 195 6.42 -10.94 5.57
N GLY A 196 6.50 -10.63 6.86
CA GLY A 196 7.31 -9.50 7.34
C GLY A 196 8.80 -9.75 7.11
N ARG A 197 9.58 -8.68 7.04
CA ARG A 197 11.04 -8.80 7.17
C ARG A 197 11.42 -9.07 8.62
N THR A 198 12.61 -9.63 8.81
CA THR A 198 13.24 -9.69 10.12
C THR A 198 13.69 -8.29 10.55
N ILE A 199 13.48 -7.95 11.82
CA ILE A 199 13.91 -6.70 12.43
C ILE A 199 15.15 -6.98 13.26
N GLU A 200 16.29 -6.48 12.79
CA GLU A 200 17.53 -6.54 13.56
C GLU A 200 17.48 -5.53 14.71
N ILE A 201 17.88 -5.98 15.90
CA ILE A 201 17.90 -5.17 17.11
C ILE A 201 19.27 -5.24 17.76
N ALA A 202 19.68 -4.12 18.35
CA ALA A 202 20.89 -3.99 19.15
C ALA A 202 20.61 -3.11 20.35
N GLY A 203 21.27 -3.38 21.48
CA GLY A 203 21.16 -2.54 22.66
C GLY A 203 21.78 -1.15 22.44
N ASP A 204 21.25 -0.16 23.14
CA ASP A 204 21.88 1.14 23.37
C ASP A 204 23.01 1.05 24.41
N ASP A 205 23.58 2.19 24.81
CA ASP A 205 24.65 2.27 25.83
C ASP A 205 24.24 1.69 27.20
N ALA A 206 22.92 1.57 27.45
CA ALA A 206 22.37 0.95 28.65
C ALA A 206 22.00 -0.53 28.45
N ASN A 207 22.40 -1.14 27.32
CA ASN A 207 22.03 -2.48 26.87
C ASN A 207 20.51 -2.68 26.77
N ARG A 208 19.78 -1.64 26.37
CA ARG A 208 18.32 -1.69 26.15
C ARG A 208 17.98 -1.45 24.71
N TYR A 209 16.87 -2.03 24.26
CA TYR A 209 16.32 -1.76 22.95
C TYR A 209 14.84 -1.48 23.07
N LYS A 210 14.37 -0.50 22.29
CA LYS A 210 12.95 -0.16 22.20
C LYS A 210 12.54 -0.08 20.74
N TYR A 211 11.53 -0.87 20.39
CA TYR A 211 10.83 -0.77 19.12
C TYR A 211 9.44 -0.20 19.36
N ASP A 212 9.11 0.85 18.63
CA ASP A 212 7.77 1.44 18.61
C ASP A 212 7.23 1.36 17.18
N GLU A 213 6.04 0.77 17.03
CA GLU A 213 5.21 0.91 15.82
C GLU A 213 4.01 1.78 16.16
N PRO A 214 4.10 3.11 15.96
CA PRO A 214 3.00 4.02 16.22
C PRO A 214 1.95 4.03 15.10
N PHE A 215 2.18 3.33 13.98
CA PHE A 215 1.34 3.43 12.77
C PHE A 215 1.25 4.86 12.19
N ALA A 216 2.24 5.70 12.50
CA ALA A 216 2.40 7.03 11.88
C ALA A 216 2.75 6.92 10.38
N THR A 217 3.29 5.78 9.96
CA THR A 217 3.57 5.43 8.56
C THR A 217 3.01 4.04 8.25
N SER A 218 3.06 3.66 6.98
CA SER A 218 2.73 2.33 6.46
C SER A 218 3.79 1.26 6.77
N ARG A 219 4.80 1.56 7.61
CA ARG A 219 5.95 0.69 7.90
C ARG A 219 5.58 -0.73 8.34
N PHE A 220 4.48 -0.90 9.05
CA PHE A 220 3.96 -2.23 9.43
C PHE A 220 3.73 -3.16 8.23
N ILE A 221 3.48 -2.63 7.03
CA ILE A 221 3.36 -3.41 5.78
C ILE A 221 4.66 -4.14 5.44
N TYR A 222 5.80 -3.60 5.85
CA TYR A 222 7.12 -4.17 5.59
C TYR A 222 7.60 -5.02 6.77
N ASP A 223 7.39 -4.54 7.99
CA ASP A 223 7.94 -5.12 9.22
C ASP A 223 7.13 -6.32 9.74
N ALA A 224 5.81 -6.36 9.50
CA ALA A 224 4.95 -7.42 10.02
C ALA A 224 4.63 -8.49 8.96
N THR A 225 4.58 -9.75 9.38
CA THR A 225 3.81 -10.79 8.69
C THR A 225 2.33 -10.50 8.92
N ILE A 226 1.58 -10.32 7.84
CA ILE A 226 0.18 -9.93 7.89
C ILE A 226 -0.70 -11.09 7.47
N ARG A 227 -1.77 -11.34 8.22
CA ARG A 227 -2.93 -12.15 7.79
C ARG A 227 -4.19 -11.33 7.93
N GLY A 228 -5.13 -11.51 7.00
CA GLY A 228 -6.39 -10.75 7.01
C GLY A 228 -6.22 -9.30 6.51
N PHE A 229 -5.27 -9.05 5.60
CA PHE A 229 -4.89 -7.71 5.13
C PHE A 229 -6.08 -6.82 4.74
N TRP A 230 -7.12 -7.36 4.10
CA TRP A 230 -8.27 -6.57 3.65
C TRP A 230 -9.15 -6.01 4.77
N ASN A 231 -8.96 -6.47 6.01
CA ASN A 231 -9.60 -5.92 7.20
C ASN A 231 -8.76 -4.80 7.85
N VAL A 232 -7.60 -4.46 7.28
CA VAL A 232 -6.68 -3.45 7.80
C VAL A 232 -6.83 -2.15 7.03
N GLN A 233 -6.88 -1.03 7.76
CA GLN A 233 -6.80 0.31 7.20
C GLN A 233 -5.82 1.18 8.00
N TRP A 234 -4.88 1.80 7.30
CA TRP A 234 -3.94 2.77 7.83
C TRP A 234 -4.61 4.14 7.94
N GLY A 235 -4.80 4.59 9.18
CA GLY A 235 -5.35 5.91 9.50
C GLY A 235 -4.25 6.93 9.77
N GLY A 236 -3.29 7.10 8.86
CA GLY A 236 -2.04 7.83 9.09
C GLY A 236 -2.15 9.23 9.72
N LEU A 237 -3.25 9.97 9.52
CA LEU A 237 -3.49 11.26 10.20
C LEU A 237 -3.68 11.12 11.72
N GLY A 238 -4.23 10.00 12.15
CA GLY A 238 -4.46 9.68 13.55
C GLY A 238 -3.45 8.69 14.11
N GLU A 239 -2.34 8.45 13.39
CA GLU A 239 -1.26 7.53 13.79
C GLU A 239 -1.80 6.23 14.38
N LYS A 240 -2.63 5.55 13.60
CA LYS A 240 -3.35 4.37 14.06
C LYS A 240 -3.60 3.38 12.94
N LEU A 241 -3.64 2.13 13.33
CA LEU A 241 -4.19 1.06 12.53
C LEU A 241 -5.65 0.84 12.90
N ILE A 242 -6.52 0.87 11.89
CA ILE A 242 -7.93 0.56 12.02
C ILE A 242 -8.13 -0.88 11.54
N ILE A 243 -8.75 -1.69 12.37
CA ILE A 243 -9.10 -3.07 12.03
C ILE A 243 -10.62 -3.16 12.00
N THR A 244 -11.17 -3.55 10.84
CA THR A 244 -12.61 -3.68 10.64
C THR A 244 -12.94 -5.09 10.22
N ARG A 245 -13.82 -5.77 10.95
CA ARG A 245 -14.31 -7.10 10.55
C ARG A 245 -15.37 -6.94 9.46
N ARG A 246 -15.07 -7.43 8.25
CA ARG A 246 -16.07 -7.51 7.17
C ARG A 246 -16.72 -8.89 7.12
N ALA A 247 -18.03 -8.94 6.89
CA ALA A 247 -18.76 -10.20 6.74
C ALA A 247 -18.19 -11.00 5.55
N GLY A 248 -18.00 -12.31 5.73
CA GLY A 248 -17.46 -13.20 4.69
C GLY A 248 -15.95 -13.14 4.45
N GLN A 249 -15.19 -12.30 5.19
CA GLN A 249 -13.73 -12.27 5.12
C GLN A 249 -13.07 -13.10 6.23
N MET A 250 -11.77 -13.40 6.09
CA MET A 250 -10.96 -14.07 7.11
C MET A 250 -11.25 -13.46 8.49
N PRO A 251 -11.58 -14.28 9.50
CA PRO A 251 -12.18 -13.80 10.74
C PRO A 251 -11.21 -13.04 11.66
N ALA A 252 -9.90 -13.15 11.43
CA ALA A 252 -8.87 -12.54 12.28
C ALA A 252 -7.83 -11.78 11.45
N VAL A 253 -7.47 -10.60 11.93
CA VAL A 253 -6.25 -9.90 11.52
C VAL A 253 -5.13 -10.34 12.45
N GLU A 254 -3.98 -10.68 11.87
CA GLU A 254 -2.76 -11.03 12.60
C GLU A 254 -1.61 -10.17 12.07
N LEU A 255 -0.85 -9.56 12.97
CA LEU A 255 0.42 -8.91 12.66
C LEU A 255 1.50 -9.61 13.48
N VAL A 256 2.46 -10.27 12.84
CA VAL A 256 3.56 -10.94 13.55
C VAL A 256 4.89 -10.26 13.19
N TYR A 257 5.54 -9.69 14.19
CA TYR A 257 6.88 -9.10 14.07
C TYR A 257 7.92 -10.11 14.51
N HIS A 258 9.01 -10.24 13.73
CA HIS A 258 10.14 -11.12 14.03
C HIS A 258 11.38 -10.29 14.31
N PHE A 259 11.94 -10.44 15.51
CA PHE A 259 13.10 -9.70 15.97
C PHE A 259 14.30 -10.64 16.12
N VAL A 260 15.47 -10.19 15.69
CA VAL A 260 16.74 -10.92 15.84
C VAL A 260 17.84 -10.02 16.39
N SER A 261 18.74 -10.60 17.17
CA SER A 261 19.90 -9.93 17.75
C SER A 261 21.11 -10.87 17.72
N GLU A 262 22.28 -10.30 17.44
CA GLU A 262 23.55 -11.02 17.58
C GLU A 262 23.84 -11.35 19.06
N PHE A 263 23.40 -10.48 19.96
CA PHE A 263 23.60 -10.61 21.40
C PHE A 263 22.41 -11.28 22.08
N PRO A 264 22.62 -12.08 23.14
CA PRO A 264 21.52 -12.67 23.90
C PRO A 264 20.61 -11.62 24.55
N ILE A 265 19.31 -11.73 24.30
CA ILE A 265 18.25 -10.85 24.80
C ILE A 265 17.61 -11.49 26.03
N ARG A 266 17.31 -10.66 27.04
CA ARG A 266 16.55 -11.01 28.24
C ARG A 266 15.42 -9.99 28.46
N ASP A 267 14.51 -10.29 29.39
CA ASP A 267 13.46 -9.36 29.83
C ASP A 267 12.58 -8.82 28.69
N ILE A 268 12.25 -9.68 27.72
CA ILE A 268 11.43 -9.31 26.56
C ILE A 268 10.03 -8.95 27.04
N ARG A 269 9.60 -7.73 26.71
CA ARG A 269 8.27 -7.20 27.02
C ARG A 269 7.66 -6.60 25.77
N ALA A 270 6.38 -6.88 25.56
CA ALA A 270 5.58 -6.20 24.55
C ALA A 270 4.38 -5.52 25.21
N ARG A 271 4.01 -4.37 24.65
CA ARG A 271 2.83 -3.61 25.05
C ARG A 271 2.03 -3.26 23.81
N LEU A 272 0.72 -3.37 23.93
CA LEU A 272 -0.23 -2.94 22.92
C LEU A 272 -1.33 -2.13 23.60
N SER A 273 -1.67 -1.00 23.01
CA SER A 273 -2.77 -0.15 23.49
C SER A 273 -3.61 0.31 22.32
N GLY A 274 -4.90 0.54 22.56
CA GLY A 274 -5.81 1.01 21.54
C GLY A 274 -7.24 1.07 22.05
N GLN A 275 -8.17 1.09 21.09
CA GLN A 275 -9.61 1.14 21.36
C GLN A 275 -10.30 0.00 20.62
N THR A 276 -11.26 -0.64 21.26
CA THR A 276 -12.18 -1.60 20.60
C THR A 276 -13.60 -1.07 20.61
N MET A 277 -14.40 -1.54 19.66
CA MET A 277 -15.84 -1.32 19.60
C MET A 277 -16.50 -2.66 19.29
N GLY A 278 -17.52 -3.04 20.05
CA GLY A 278 -18.14 -4.36 19.95
C GLY A 278 -17.32 -5.48 20.59
N THR A 279 -17.62 -6.72 20.20
CA THR A 279 -17.21 -7.94 20.92
C THR A 279 -15.90 -8.56 20.45
N ALA A 280 -15.24 -8.00 19.43
CA ALA A 280 -14.01 -8.58 18.89
C ALA A 280 -12.89 -8.58 19.94
N PRO A 281 -12.29 -9.75 20.26
CA PRO A 281 -11.17 -9.81 21.18
C PRO A 281 -9.90 -9.27 20.52
N VAL A 282 -9.04 -8.65 21.33
CA VAL A 282 -7.69 -8.25 20.94
C VAL A 282 -6.70 -9.03 21.80
N THR A 283 -5.76 -9.71 21.16
CA THR A 283 -4.74 -10.51 21.84
C THR A 283 -3.37 -9.95 21.51
N LEU A 284 -2.52 -9.85 22.53
CA LEU A 284 -1.08 -9.62 22.40
C LEU A 284 -0.36 -10.87 22.89
N ALA A 285 0.59 -11.38 22.12
CA ALA A 285 1.34 -12.58 22.45
C ALA A 285 2.84 -12.45 22.15
N LEU A 286 3.65 -13.19 22.90
CA LEU A 286 5.09 -13.35 22.69
C LEU A 286 5.44 -14.80 22.46
N SER A 287 6.47 -15.02 21.63
CA SER A 287 7.06 -16.32 21.39
C SER A 287 8.57 -16.22 21.24
N VAL A 288 9.30 -17.23 21.69
CA VAL A 288 10.75 -17.38 21.41
C VAL A 288 11.03 -18.49 20.40
N THR A 289 9.98 -19.05 19.78
CA THR A 289 10.10 -20.13 18.78
C THR A 289 9.29 -19.87 17.51
N GLY A 290 8.45 -18.84 17.48
CA GLY A 290 7.56 -18.49 16.37
C GLY A 290 6.34 -19.41 16.21
N ASN A 291 6.35 -20.60 16.81
CA ASN A 291 5.30 -21.62 16.67
C ASN A 291 4.46 -21.86 17.93
N LYS A 292 4.95 -21.47 19.11
CA LYS A 292 4.24 -21.58 20.39
C LYS A 292 4.16 -20.22 21.07
N TRP A 293 2.99 -19.86 21.58
CA TRP A 293 2.70 -18.55 22.16
C TRP A 293 2.37 -18.66 23.65
N PRO A 294 3.34 -19.04 24.51
CA PRO A 294 3.07 -19.34 25.92
C PRO A 294 2.73 -18.09 26.73
N TRP A 295 3.17 -16.90 26.28
CA TRP A 295 2.85 -15.63 26.92
C TRP A 295 1.84 -14.88 26.07
N GLN A 296 0.62 -14.71 26.59
CA GLN A 296 -0.44 -13.99 25.89
C GLN A 296 -1.37 -13.30 26.87
N GLN A 297 -1.94 -12.18 26.44
CA GLN A 297 -3.00 -11.47 27.14
C GLN A 297 -4.07 -11.08 26.13
N THR A 298 -5.33 -11.24 26.51
CA THR A 298 -6.48 -10.90 25.65
C THR A 298 -7.37 -9.88 26.35
N ALA A 299 -7.61 -8.76 25.68
CA ALA A 299 -8.71 -7.86 26.01
C ALA A 299 -9.97 -8.40 25.32
N ARG A 300 -11.01 -8.68 26.11
CA ARG A 300 -12.32 -9.01 25.54
C ARG A 300 -13.02 -7.71 25.12
N GLY A 301 -13.66 -7.74 23.95
CA GLY A 301 -14.57 -6.67 23.54
C GLY A 301 -15.76 -6.56 24.50
N ALA A 302 -16.52 -5.47 24.39
CA ALA A 302 -17.75 -5.27 25.14
C ALA A 302 -18.96 -5.60 24.26
N GLU A 303 -20.05 -6.09 24.85
CA GLU A 303 -21.34 -6.27 24.13
C GLU A 303 -21.97 -4.92 23.73
N THR A 304 -21.38 -3.81 24.16
CA THR A 304 -21.83 -2.45 23.88
C THR A 304 -21.23 -1.90 22.59
N THR A 305 -21.97 -1.00 21.94
CA THR A 305 -21.47 -0.18 20.82
C THR A 305 -20.52 0.95 21.25
N ALA A 306 -20.31 1.14 22.56
CA ALA A 306 -19.36 2.12 23.08
C ALA A 306 -17.91 1.71 22.81
N ARG A 307 -17.05 2.71 22.55
CA ARG A 307 -15.60 2.50 22.45
C ARG A 307 -15.02 2.21 23.84
N ARG A 308 -14.14 1.23 23.92
CA ARG A 308 -13.43 0.87 25.16
C ARG A 308 -11.92 0.89 24.92
N ASP A 309 -11.22 1.63 25.76
CA ASP A 309 -9.76 1.61 25.76
C ASP A 309 -9.25 0.27 26.33
N PHE A 310 -8.15 -0.20 25.79
CA PHE A 310 -7.44 -1.34 26.33
C PHE A 310 -5.93 -1.09 26.37
N GLN A 311 -5.29 -1.79 27.29
CA GLN A 311 -3.84 -1.88 27.37
C GLN A 311 -3.46 -3.31 27.74
N LEU A 312 -2.66 -3.93 26.90
CA LEU A 312 -2.11 -5.27 27.07
C LEU A 312 -0.61 -5.16 27.30
N THR A 313 -0.08 -6.00 28.17
CA THR A 313 1.35 -6.12 28.43
C THR A 313 1.67 -7.58 28.70
N VAL A 314 2.59 -8.12 27.92
CA VAL A 314 3.10 -9.48 28.08
C VAL A 314 4.60 -9.42 28.28
N SER A 315 5.11 -10.31 29.12
CA SER A 315 6.52 -10.41 29.45
C SER A 315 6.92 -11.88 29.39
N ALA A 316 8.04 -12.18 28.75
CA ALA A 316 8.65 -13.50 28.81
C ALA A 316 9.32 -13.78 30.18
N GLY A 317 9.41 -12.77 31.05
CA GLY A 317 10.09 -12.86 32.35
C GLY A 317 11.60 -13.09 32.19
N GLU A 318 12.20 -13.72 33.21
CA GLU A 318 13.58 -14.22 33.16
C GLU A 318 13.70 -15.49 32.31
N ALA A 319 13.15 -15.47 31.10
CA ALA A 319 13.40 -16.54 30.14
C ALA A 319 14.91 -16.68 29.90
N SER A 320 15.35 -17.91 29.59
CA SER A 320 16.72 -18.16 29.13
C SER A 320 17.07 -17.18 28.02
N PRO A 321 18.32 -16.67 27.96
CA PRO A 321 18.68 -15.69 26.95
C PRO A 321 18.42 -16.24 25.54
N VAL A 322 17.74 -15.45 24.71
CA VAL A 322 17.41 -15.84 23.33
C VAL A 322 18.03 -14.87 22.33
N ARG A 323 18.24 -15.30 21.09
CA ARG A 323 18.73 -14.43 20.00
C ARG A 323 17.64 -13.96 19.06
N GLU A 324 16.46 -14.55 19.17
CA GLU A 324 15.31 -14.18 18.36
C GLU A 324 14.02 -14.36 19.15
N PHE A 325 13.00 -13.57 18.78
CA PHE A 325 11.67 -13.68 19.34
C PHE A 325 10.63 -13.08 18.39
N TRP A 326 9.37 -13.37 18.65
CA TRP A 326 8.23 -12.89 17.89
C TRP A 326 7.22 -12.21 18.78
N VAL A 327 6.60 -11.15 18.26
CA VAL A 327 5.47 -10.45 18.86
C VAL A 327 4.29 -10.58 17.91
N ARG A 328 3.13 -10.98 18.42
CA ARG A 328 1.88 -11.07 17.68
C ARG A 328 0.78 -10.24 18.32
#